data_AF-A0A1S3GU13-F1
#
_entry.id   AF-A0A1S3GU13-F1
#
_cell.length_a   1.000
_cell.length_b   1.000
_cell.length_c   1.000
_cell.angle_alpha   90.00
_cell.angle_beta   90.00
_cell.angle_gamma   90.00
#
_symmetry.space_group_name_H-M   'P 1'
#
loop_
_entity.id
_entity.type
_entity.pdbx_description
1 polymer ?
#
loop_
_entity_poly.entity_id
_entity_poly.type
_entity_poly.pdbx_seq_one_letter_code
_entity_poly.pdbx_strand_id
1 'polypeptide(L)'
;LDLANKMPSPRTMKTHLPVQMVPPSFWKENSKIIYVARNAKDCLVSYYHFSRMNKMVPDPGTWEEYIEAFKNGKVLWGSWYDHVKGWWDIKDQHRILYLFYEDMKE
;
A
#
# COMPACT_ATOMS: atom_id res chain seq x y z
N LEU A 1 -11.64 15.76 0.45
CA LEU A 1 -11.89 15.89 1.91
C LEU A 1 -13.38 15.87 2.22
N ASP A 2 -14.20 16.55 1.42
CA ASP A 2 -15.67 16.66 1.63
C ASP A 2 -16.38 15.31 1.78
N LEU A 3 -15.99 14.30 1.01
CA LEU A 3 -16.57 12.95 1.14
C LEU A 3 -16.28 12.36 2.53
N ALA A 4 -15.04 12.47 3.01
CA ALA A 4 -14.61 11.95 4.32
C ALA A 4 -15.23 12.73 5.50
N ASN A 5 -15.55 14.01 5.32
CA ASN A 5 -16.24 14.83 6.31
C ASN A 5 -17.73 14.48 6.43
N LYS A 6 -18.34 13.96 5.36
CA LYS A 6 -19.74 13.52 5.34
C LYS A 6 -19.94 12.08 5.83
N MET A 7 -18.87 11.31 6.02
CA MET A 7 -18.98 9.91 6.47
C MET A 7 -19.35 9.83 7.97
N PRO A 8 -20.38 9.06 8.35
CA PRO A 8 -20.72 8.84 9.74
C PRO A 8 -19.65 8.02 10.46
N SER A 9 -19.59 8.14 11.79
CA SER A 9 -18.72 7.31 12.62
C SER A 9 -19.29 5.89 12.75
N PRO A 10 -18.46 4.82 12.71
CA PRO A 10 -17.01 4.83 12.51
C PRO A 10 -16.60 4.96 11.04
N ARG A 11 -15.56 5.76 10.77
CA ARG A 11 -15.04 5.99 9.41
C ARG A 11 -13.96 4.97 9.06
N THR A 12 -14.08 4.39 7.87
CA THR A 12 -13.07 3.48 7.31
C THR A 12 -12.42 4.14 6.10
N MET A 13 -11.09 4.22 6.10
CA MET A 13 -10.31 4.83 5.04
C MET A 13 -9.33 3.81 4.47
N LYS A 14 -9.12 3.85 3.16
CA LYS A 14 -8.16 2.99 2.45
C LYS A 14 -7.09 3.86 1.81
N THR A 15 -5.83 3.46 1.93
CA THR A 15 -4.69 4.16 1.34
C THR A 15 -3.59 3.19 0.95
N HIS A 16 -2.77 3.59 -0.02
CA HIS A 16 -1.50 2.95 -0.37
C HIS A 16 -0.31 3.88 -0.09
N LEU A 17 -0.49 4.86 0.80
CA LEU A 17 0.60 5.76 1.16
C LEU A 17 1.66 5.01 1.98
N PRO A 18 2.94 5.26 1.72
CA PRO A 18 3.99 4.79 2.59
C PRO A 18 3.90 5.52 3.94
N VAL A 19 4.45 4.90 4.99
CA VAL A 19 4.29 5.34 6.38
C VAL A 19 4.64 6.83 6.59
N GLN A 20 5.70 7.31 5.94
CA GLN A 20 6.19 8.68 6.05
C GLN A 20 5.25 9.73 5.44
N MET A 21 4.29 9.32 4.62
CA MET A 21 3.29 10.20 4.00
C MET A 21 1.93 10.16 4.70
N VAL A 22 1.77 9.31 5.72
CA VAL A 22 0.53 9.26 6.50
C VAL A 22 0.39 10.55 7.31
N PRO A 23 -0.80 11.20 7.31
CA PRO A 23 -0.99 12.44 8.05
C PRO A 23 -0.68 12.27 9.55
N PRO A 24 0.05 13.22 10.18
CA PRO A 24 0.41 13.12 11.59
C PRO A 24 -0.77 12.95 12.55
N SER A 25 -1.98 13.37 12.14
CA SER A 25 -3.21 13.17 12.92
C SER A 25 -3.54 11.70 13.18
N PHE A 26 -3.18 10.77 12.29
CA PHE A 26 -3.44 9.34 12.50
C PHE A 26 -2.71 8.83 13.75
N TRP A 27 -1.49 9.31 13.96
CA TRP A 27 -0.66 8.98 15.12
C TRP A 27 -1.17 9.68 16.38
N LYS A 28 -1.51 10.97 16.29
CA LYS A 28 -2.04 11.76 17.41
C LYS A 28 -3.35 11.20 17.96
N GLU A 29 -4.28 10.82 17.08
CA GLU A 29 -5.59 10.29 17.45
C GLU A 29 -5.57 8.79 17.75
N ASN A 30 -4.38 8.16 17.74
CA ASN A 30 -4.20 6.73 18.01
C ASN A 30 -5.13 5.82 17.18
N SER A 31 -5.23 6.14 15.88
CA SER A 31 -6.08 5.43 14.93
C SER A 31 -5.67 3.96 14.82
N LYS A 32 -6.65 3.06 14.64
CA LYS A 32 -6.37 1.65 14.33
C LYS A 32 -6.01 1.51 12.85
N ILE A 33 -4.95 0.78 12.55
CA ILE A 33 -4.47 0.55 11.19
C ILE A 33 -4.37 -0.95 10.95
N ILE A 34 -4.82 -1.40 9.78
CA ILE A 34 -4.57 -2.74 9.28
C ILE A 34 -3.65 -2.58 8.08
N TYR A 35 -2.45 -3.14 8.16
CA TYR A 35 -1.49 -3.18 7.07
C TYR A 35 -1.38 -4.61 6.55
N VAL A 36 -1.46 -4.77 5.23
CA VAL A 36 -1.34 -6.09 4.58
C VAL A 36 -0.13 -6.07 3.65
N ALA A 37 0.86 -6.89 3.99
CA ALA A 37 2.00 -7.20 3.14
C ALA A 37 1.70 -8.45 2.30
N ARG A 38 2.46 -8.64 1.23
CA ARG A 38 2.39 -9.82 0.35
C ARG A 38 3.76 -10.03 -0.28
N ASN A 39 4.07 -11.27 -0.66
CA ASN A 39 5.29 -11.58 -1.41
C ASN A 39 5.50 -10.61 -2.59
N ALA A 40 6.71 -10.04 -2.69
CA ALA A 40 7.04 -9.03 -3.71
C ALA A 40 6.82 -9.53 -5.15
N LYS A 41 7.10 -10.80 -5.44
CA LYS A 41 6.95 -11.40 -6.77
C LYS A 41 5.48 -11.49 -7.17
N ASP A 42 4.63 -11.88 -6.22
CA ASP A 42 3.20 -11.98 -6.46
C ASP A 42 2.54 -10.59 -6.55
N CYS A 43 3.01 -9.64 -5.73
CA CYS A 43 2.65 -8.23 -5.85
C CYS A 43 2.97 -7.69 -7.25
N LEU A 44 4.19 -7.93 -7.75
CA LEU A 44 4.63 -7.49 -9.07
C LEU A 44 3.72 -8.00 -10.20
N VAL A 45 3.43 -9.31 -10.21
CA VAL A 45 2.53 -9.90 -11.22
C VAL A 45 1.14 -9.27 -11.14
N SER A 46 0.56 -9.21 -9.95
CA SER A 46 -0.76 -8.61 -9.74
C SER A 46 -0.80 -7.14 -10.16
N TYR A 47 0.28 -6.40 -9.91
CA TYR A 47 0.36 -4.98 -10.20
C TYR A 47 0.50 -4.72 -11.70
N TYR A 48 1.29 -5.52 -12.41
CA TYR A 48 1.37 -5.45 -13.88
C TYR A 48 0.00 -5.64 -14.52
N HIS A 49 -0.75 -6.66 -14.10
CA HIS A 49 -2.11 -6.89 -14.59
C HIS A 49 -3.07 -5.73 -14.22
N PHE A 50 -2.98 -5.21 -12.99
CA PHE A 50 -3.75 -4.04 -12.59
C PHE A 50 -3.45 -2.82 -13.49
N SER A 51 -2.18 -2.57 -13.81
CA SER A 51 -1.78 -1.48 -14.70
C SER A 51 -2.31 -1.64 -16.11
N ARG A 52 -2.39 -2.87 -16.64
CA ARG A 52 -2.99 -3.15 -17.96
C ARG A 52 -4.50 -2.97 -17.98
N MET A 53 -5.17 -3.25 -16.86
CA MET A 53 -6.63 -3.15 -16.75
C MET A 53 -7.12 -1.73 -16.48
N ASN A 54 -6.37 -0.96 -15.71
CA ASN A 54 -6.80 0.35 -15.23
C ASN A 54 -6.36 1.47 -16.17
N LYS A 55 -7.28 1.98 -16.98
CA LYS A 55 -7.01 3.08 -17.93
C LYS A 55 -6.61 4.41 -17.28
N MET A 56 -6.73 4.54 -15.95
CA MET A 56 -6.29 5.72 -15.21
C MET A 56 -4.80 5.71 -14.86
N VAL A 57 -4.10 4.60 -15.09
CA VAL A 57 -2.65 4.51 -14.88
C VAL A 57 -1.92 4.40 -16.22
N PRO A 58 -0.65 4.85 -16.31
CA PRO A 58 0.13 4.71 -17.53
C PRO A 58 0.25 3.26 -17.98
N ASP A 59 0.37 3.06 -19.30
CA ASP A 59 0.66 1.75 -19.87
C ASP A 59 1.93 1.18 -19.21
N PRO A 60 1.86 -0.04 -18.63
CA PRO A 60 3.01 -0.64 -17.97
C PRO A 60 4.13 -1.08 -18.94
N GLY A 61 3.87 -1.09 -20.26
CA GLY A 61 4.84 -1.56 -21.25
C GLY A 61 5.01 -3.07 -21.23
N THR A 62 6.19 -3.53 -21.67
CA THR A 62 6.53 -4.95 -21.66
C THR A 62 6.72 -5.48 -20.23
N TRP A 63 6.66 -6.81 -20.08
CA TRP A 63 6.82 -7.45 -18.78
C TRP A 63 8.22 -7.19 -18.20
N GLU A 64 9.25 -7.25 -19.03
CA GLU A 64 10.65 -7.04 -18.67
C GLU A 64 10.89 -5.59 -18.20
N GLU A 65 10.36 -4.61 -18.94
CA GLU A 65 10.42 -3.20 -18.55
C GLU A 65 9.74 -2.96 -17.20
N TYR A 66 8.59 -3.60 -16.97
CA TYR A 66 7.84 -3.43 -15.73
C TYR A 66 8.54 -4.07 -14.52
N ILE A 67 9.18 -5.24 -14.69
CA ILE A 67 10.03 -5.85 -13.67
C ILE A 67 11.11 -4.85 -13.23
N GLU A 68 11.80 -4.24 -14.18
CA GLU A 68 12.87 -3.28 -13.88
C GLU A 68 12.33 -1.99 -13.26
N ALA A 69 11.18 -1.49 -13.72
CA ALA A 69 10.51 -0.36 -13.09
C ALA A 69 10.15 -0.65 -11.63
N PHE A 70 9.55 -1.82 -11.35
CA PHE A 70 9.15 -2.22 -10.00
C PHE A 70 10.34 -2.39 -9.06
N LYS A 71 11.41 -3.08 -9.49
CA LYS A 71 12.65 -3.25 -8.70
C LYS A 71 13.26 -1.90 -8.31
N ASN A 72 13.22 -0.94 -9.22
CA ASN A 72 13.77 0.40 -9.01
C ASN A 72 12.75 1.36 -8.33
N GLY A 73 11.58 0.88 -7.91
CA GLY A 73 10.54 1.70 -7.28
C GLY A 73 9.92 2.75 -8.21
N LYS A 74 10.07 2.61 -9.54
CA LYS A 74 9.51 3.49 -10.57
C LYS A 74 8.08 3.10 -10.95
N VAL A 75 7.28 2.73 -9.96
CA VAL A 75 5.84 2.41 -10.08
C VAL A 75 5.05 3.30 -9.12
N LEU A 76 3.71 3.33 -9.22
CA LEU A 76 2.93 4.13 -8.26
C LEU A 76 3.19 3.60 -6.85
N TRP A 77 3.27 4.52 -5.91
CA TRP A 77 3.57 4.26 -4.49
C TRP A 77 5.00 3.79 -4.20
N GLY A 78 5.87 3.79 -5.21
CA GLY A 78 7.31 3.71 -5.03
C GLY A 78 7.85 2.29 -4.82
N SER A 79 8.98 2.21 -4.12
CA SER A 79 9.69 0.97 -3.80
C SER A 79 8.85 0.07 -2.90
N TRP A 80 8.57 -1.15 -3.34
CA TRP A 80 7.90 -2.17 -2.53
C TRP A 80 8.65 -2.42 -1.22
N TYR A 81 9.98 -2.51 -1.28
CA TYR A 81 10.81 -2.81 -0.11
C TYR A 81 10.71 -1.70 0.94
N ASP A 82 10.91 -0.44 0.53
CA ASP A 82 10.86 0.69 1.46
C ASP A 82 9.45 0.86 2.05
N HIS A 83 8.43 0.60 1.24
CA HIS A 83 7.04 0.65 1.68
C HIS A 83 6.76 -0.41 2.75
N VAL A 84 7.04 -1.68 2.47
CA VAL A 84 6.76 -2.81 3.37
C VAL A 84 7.60 -2.72 4.64
N LYS A 85 8.88 -2.36 4.51
CA LYS A 85 9.80 -2.17 5.64
C LYS A 85 9.42 -0.99 6.52
N GLY A 86 9.08 0.16 5.94
CA GLY A 86 8.69 1.34 6.73
C GLY A 86 7.50 1.06 7.65
N TRP A 87 6.49 0.32 7.15
CA TRP A 87 5.37 -0.11 7.98
C TRP A 87 5.74 -1.18 8.99
N TRP A 88 6.68 -2.08 8.66
CA TRP A 88 7.17 -3.11 9.58
C TRP A 88 7.93 -2.50 10.78
N ASP A 89 8.78 -1.51 10.53
CA ASP A 89 9.65 -0.89 11.54
C ASP A 89 8.85 -0.16 12.64
N ILE A 90 7.61 0.27 12.34
CA ILE A 90 6.73 0.97 13.29
C ILE A 90 5.59 0.11 13.83
N LYS A 91 5.47 -1.16 13.41
CA LYS A 91 4.29 -1.99 13.71
C LYS A 91 4.05 -2.17 15.21
N ASP A 92 5.13 -2.21 15.99
CA ASP A 92 5.08 -2.39 17.45
C ASP A 92 4.99 -1.06 18.23
N GLN A 93 5.10 0.08 17.53
CA GLN A 93 5.09 1.43 18.12
C GLN A 93 3.68 2.05 18.12
N HIS A 94 2.80 1.57 17.24
CA HIS A 94 1.45 2.09 17.04
C HIS A 94 0.41 0.95 16.99
N ARG A 95 -0.88 1.29 16.94
CA ARG A 95 -1.99 0.32 16.84
C ARG A 95 -2.13 -0.24 15.43
N ILE A 96 -1.14 -1.01 15.01
CA ILE A 96 -1.05 -1.61 13.69
C ILE A 96 -1.22 -3.11 13.80
N LEU A 97 -2.24 -3.63 13.12
CA LEU A 97 -2.33 -5.06 12.81
C LEU A 97 -1.60 -5.28 11.48
N TYR A 98 -0.44 -5.92 11.55
CA TYR A 98 0.37 -6.27 10.38
C TYR A 98 0.03 -7.71 9.96
N LEU A 99 -0.45 -7.89 8.74
CA LEU A 99 -0.86 -9.18 8.19
C LEU A 99 -0.06 -9.48 6.92
N PHE A 100 0.09 -10.76 6.62
CA PHE A 100 0.51 -11.23 5.31
C PHE A 100 -0.69 -11.76 4.54
N TYR A 101 -0.77 -11.44 3.25
CA TYR A 101 -1.81 -11.91 2.35
C TYR A 101 -1.87 -13.44 2.29
N GLU A 102 -0.70 -14.07 2.37
CA GLU A 102 -0.53 -15.52 2.36
C GLU A 102 -1.26 -16.17 3.53
N ASP A 103 -1.10 -15.65 4.76
CA ASP A 103 -1.78 -16.14 5.96
C ASP A 103 -3.30 -15.98 5.91
N MET A 104 -3.80 -14.99 5.15
CA MET A 104 -5.25 -14.76 5.00
C MET A 104 -5.91 -15.69 3.99
N LYS A 105 -5.13 -16.34 3.13
CA LYS A 105 -5.63 -17.23 2.08
C LYS A 105 -5.84 -18.65 2.59
N GLU A 106 -5.09 -19.05 3.62
CA GLU A 106 -5.22 -20.33 4.32
C GLU A 106 -6.50 -20.41 5.15
#